data_AF-A0A0F9KRY0-F1
#
_entry.id   AF-A0A0F9KRY0-F1
#
_cell.length_a   1.000
_cell.length_b   1.000
_cell.length_c   1.000
_cell.angle_alpha   90.00
_cell.angle_beta   90.00
_cell.angle_gamma   90.00
#
_symmetry.space_group_name_H-M   'P 1'
#
loop_
_entity.id
_entity.type
_entity.pdbx_description
1 polymer ?
#
loop_
_entity_poly.entity_id
_entity_poly.type
_entity_poly.pdbx_seq_one_letter_code
_entity_poly.pdbx_strand_id
1 'polypeptide(L)'
;MKVEFFGVRGSMASAGSNTYIFGGNTSCVYIEQNNGKDLILDSGTGIVELGTRLLETQSPINILLTHNHWDHIQGFPFFKPIYQPNRDITIAVGNVDDKKSQDAI
;
A
#
# COMPACT_ATOMS: atom_id res chain seq x y z
N MET A 1 -1.74 -9.96 -15.87
CA MET A 1 -0.98 -9.42 -14.73
C MET A 1 -0.53 -8.02 -15.10
N LYS A 2 -0.92 -7.03 -14.29
CA LYS A 2 -0.58 -5.62 -14.47
C LYS A 2 0.00 -5.10 -13.16
N VAL A 3 1.01 -4.25 -13.23
CA VAL A 3 1.64 -3.62 -12.06
C VAL A 3 1.50 -2.11 -12.20
N GLU A 4 0.95 -1.47 -11.17
CA GLU A 4 0.74 -0.03 -11.11
C GLU A 4 1.35 0.55 -9.84
N PHE A 5 2.06 1.66 -10.00
CA PHE A 5 2.71 2.37 -8.90
C PHE A 5 1.85 3.57 -8.49
N PHE A 6 1.26 3.50 -7.30
CA PHE A 6 0.47 4.59 -6.72
C PHE A 6 1.32 5.51 -5.84
N GLY A 7 2.50 5.05 -5.43
CA GLY A 7 3.51 5.87 -4.77
C GLY A 7 4.90 5.27 -4.91
N VAL A 8 5.87 6.14 -5.15
CA VAL A 8 7.28 5.80 -5.44
C VAL A 8 8.27 6.64 -4.65
N ARG A 9 7.79 7.44 -3.69
CA ARG A 9 8.64 8.23 -2.78
C ARG A 9 9.00 7.42 -1.55
N GLY A 10 10.24 7.54 -1.10
CA GLY A 10 10.69 7.04 0.20
C GLY A 10 10.61 8.13 1.27
N SER A 11 10.54 7.70 2.52
CA SER A 11 10.55 8.48 3.77
C SER A 11 9.39 9.48 3.95
N MET A 12 9.20 10.41 3.01
CA MET A 12 8.20 11.48 3.12
C MET A 12 7.48 11.68 1.79
N ALA A 13 6.18 11.93 1.87
CA ALA A 13 5.42 12.41 0.73
C ALA A 13 5.93 13.80 0.34
N SER A 14 6.06 14.05 -0.96
CA SER A 14 6.59 15.32 -1.48
C SER A 14 5.75 15.78 -2.67
N ALA A 15 4.72 16.56 -2.41
CA ALA A 15 3.95 17.22 -3.46
C ALA A 15 4.67 18.49 -3.93
N GLY A 16 4.79 18.69 -5.24
CA GLY A 16 5.39 19.90 -5.80
C GLY A 16 5.68 19.82 -7.29
N SER A 17 5.93 20.99 -7.90
CA SER A 17 6.29 21.09 -9.33
C SER A 17 7.58 20.37 -9.68
N ASN A 18 8.45 20.12 -8.70
CA ASN A 18 9.70 19.39 -8.93
C ASN A 18 9.52 17.85 -8.83
N THR A 19 8.36 17.38 -8.34
CA THR A 19 8.09 15.96 -8.11
C THR A 19 6.92 15.41 -8.94
N TYR A 20 6.22 16.25 -9.71
CA TYR A 20 4.98 15.89 -10.41
C TYR A 20 5.14 14.76 -11.43
N ILE A 21 6.29 14.66 -12.11
CA ILE A 21 6.50 13.67 -13.19
C ILE A 21 6.34 12.23 -12.67
N PHE A 22 6.81 11.97 -11.45
CA PHE A 22 6.77 10.64 -10.84
C PHE A 22 5.77 10.55 -9.66
N GLY A 23 5.09 11.65 -9.34
CA GLY A 23 4.17 11.74 -8.20
C GLY A 23 4.85 12.05 -6.86
N GLY A 24 4.01 12.39 -5.87
CA GLY A 24 4.42 12.80 -4.52
C GLY A 24 4.13 11.77 -3.43
N ASN A 25 3.50 10.65 -3.77
CA ASN A 25 3.04 9.66 -2.79
C ASN A 25 4.15 8.69 -2.34
N THR A 26 4.08 8.26 -1.08
CA THR A 26 4.98 7.22 -0.55
C THR A 26 4.53 5.81 -0.93
N SER A 27 5.42 4.82 -0.73
CA SER A 27 5.33 3.44 -1.23
C SER A 27 3.92 2.86 -1.27
N CYS A 28 3.44 2.54 -2.47
CA CYS A 28 2.23 1.77 -2.70
C CYS A 28 2.26 1.20 -4.13
N VAL A 29 2.25 -0.12 -4.26
CA VAL A 29 2.20 -0.82 -5.56
C VAL A 29 0.98 -1.72 -5.59
N TYR A 30 0.21 -1.64 -6.67
CA TYR A 30 -0.92 -2.52 -6.92
C TYR A 30 -0.57 -3.51 -8.03
N ILE A 31 -0.80 -4.79 -7.77
CA ILE A 31 -0.57 -5.89 -8.70
C ILE A 31 -1.91 -6.54 -8.97
N GLU A 32 -2.44 -6.27 -10.16
CA GLU A 32 -3.68 -6.87 -10.65
C GLU A 32 -3.37 -8.28 -11.19
N GLN A 33 -4.06 -9.28 -10.65
CA GLN A 33 -3.91 -10.68 -11.03
C GLN A 33 -5.12 -11.17 -11.83
N ASN A 34 -4.89 -12.03 -12.82
CA ASN A 34 -5.97 -12.58 -13.65
C ASN A 34 -6.92 -13.53 -12.88
N ASN A 35 -6.57 -13.92 -11.66
CA ASN A 35 -7.33 -14.83 -10.80
C ASN A 35 -8.20 -14.09 -9.77
N GLY A 36 -8.25 -12.75 -9.83
CA GLY A 36 -9.01 -11.91 -8.89
C GLY A 36 -8.40 -11.80 -7.49
N LYS A 37 -7.14 -12.20 -7.30
CA LYS A 37 -6.40 -12.10 -6.03
C LYS A 37 -5.37 -10.98 -6.11
N ASP A 38 -5.87 -9.77 -6.21
CA ASP A 38 -4.98 -8.61 -6.32
C ASP A 38 -4.14 -8.42 -5.06
N LEU A 39 -2.97 -7.84 -5.26
CA LEU A 39 -1.98 -7.61 -4.22
C LEU A 39 -1.66 -6.13 -4.12
N ILE A 40 -1.63 -5.62 -2.89
CA ILE A 40 -1.11 -4.30 -2.55
C ILE A 40 0.20 -4.53 -1.82
N LEU A 41 1.28 -3.92 -2.30
CA LEU A 41 2.56 -3.86 -1.60
C LEU A 41 2.68 -2.49 -0.94
N ASP A 42 2.82 -2.50 0.38
CA ASP A 42 2.83 -1.35 1.28
C ASP A 42 1.55 -0.48 1.24
N SER A 43 1.35 0.26 2.33
CA SER A 43 0.21 1.14 2.57
C SER A 43 0.66 2.57 2.88
N GLY A 44 1.69 3.04 2.17
CA GLY A 44 2.09 4.45 2.15
C GLY A 44 1.00 5.36 1.59
N THR A 45 1.27 6.65 1.46
CA THR A 45 0.23 7.63 1.08
C THR A 45 -0.38 7.37 -0.30
N GLY A 46 0.29 6.60 -1.17
CA GLY A 46 -0.28 6.19 -2.46
C GLY A 46 -1.54 5.33 -2.33
N ILE A 47 -1.70 4.61 -1.21
CA ILE A 47 -2.86 3.74 -0.99
C ILE A 47 -4.18 4.52 -0.93
N VAL A 48 -4.15 5.82 -0.66
CA VAL A 48 -5.35 6.67 -0.57
C VAL A 48 -6.05 6.79 -1.92
N GLU A 49 -5.27 6.98 -2.99
CA GLU A 49 -5.80 7.04 -4.36
C GLU A 49 -6.28 5.65 -4.80
N LEU A 50 -5.48 4.61 -4.55
CA LEU A 50 -5.86 3.22 -4.83
C LEU A 50 -7.17 2.84 -4.12
N GLY A 51 -7.33 3.27 -2.86
CA GLY A 51 -8.55 3.02 -2.08
C GLY A 51 -9.80 3.59 -2.73
N THR A 52 -9.70 4.72 -3.43
CA THR A 52 -10.84 5.27 -4.17
C THR A 52 -11.22 4.38 -5.35
N ARG A 53 -10.23 3.83 -6.07
CA ARG A 53 -10.47 2.88 -7.18
C ARG A 53 -11.10 1.58 -6.69
N LEU A 54 -10.64 1.06 -5.56
CA LEU A 54 -11.10 -0.22 -5.01
C LEU A 54 -12.49 -0.16 -4.36
N LEU A 55 -13.09 1.03 -4.18
CA LEU A 55 -14.48 1.15 -3.74
C LEU A 55 -15.48 0.54 -4.72
N GLU A 56 -15.13 0.50 -6.02
CA GLU A 56 -15.99 0.01 -7.09
C GLU A 56 -15.93 -1.52 -7.26
N THR A 57 -15.05 -2.20 -6.53
CA THR A 57 -14.88 -3.64 -6.59
C THR A 57 -15.34 -4.31 -5.30
N GLN A 58 -15.60 -5.62 -5.33
CA GLN A 58 -15.84 -6.44 -4.14
C GLN A 58 -14.83 -7.59 -3.97
N SER A 59 -13.74 -7.57 -4.76
CA SER A 59 -12.68 -8.57 -4.65
C SER A 59 -11.97 -8.47 -3.29
N PRO A 60 -11.50 -9.62 -2.74
CA PRO A 60 -10.66 -9.61 -1.55
C PRO A 60 -9.41 -8.74 -1.75
N ILE A 61 -9.07 -7.96 -0.73
CA ILE A 61 -7.86 -7.13 -0.72
C ILE A 61 -6.78 -7.85 0.06
N ASN A 62 -5.62 -8.06 -0.57
CA ASN A 62 -4.44 -8.60 0.09
C ASN A 62 -3.38 -7.51 0.17
N ILE A 63 -2.96 -7.14 1.38
CA ILE A 63 -1.92 -6.14 1.63
C ILE A 63 -0.71 -6.85 2.21
N LEU A 64 0.46 -6.69 1.59
CA LEU A 64 1.74 -7.11 2.14
C LEU A 64 2.52 -5.88 2.56
N LEU A 65 2.80 -5.77 3.86
CA LEU A 65 3.65 -4.73 4.41
C LEU A 65 5.09 -5.23 4.44
N THR A 66 5.98 -4.52 3.74
CA THR A 66 7.40 -4.90 3.68
C THR A 66 8.09 -4.72 5.02
N HIS A 67 7.84 -3.60 5.71
CA HIS A 67 8.33 -3.25 7.04
C HIS A 67 7.52 -2.08 7.63
N ASN A 68 7.84 -1.67 8.87
CA ASN A 68 7.02 -0.76 9.67
C ASN A 68 7.51 0.70 9.71
N HIS A 69 8.23 1.16 8.69
CA HIS A 69 8.51 2.59 8.56
C HIS A 69 7.24 3.35 8.14
N TRP A 70 7.13 4.60 8.59
CA TRP A 70 5.94 5.43 8.40
C TRP A 70 5.55 5.58 6.92
N ASP A 71 6.50 5.72 6.02
CA ASP A 71 6.25 5.84 4.59
C ASP A 71 5.63 4.60 3.94
N HIS A 72 5.61 3.47 4.63
CA HIS A 72 4.99 2.21 4.20
C HIS A 72 3.63 1.93 4.88
N ILE A 73 3.25 2.70 5.91
CA ILE A 73 2.02 2.42 6.70
C ILE A 73 1.10 3.63 6.90
N GLN A 74 1.61 4.86 6.71
CA GLN A 74 0.89 6.08 7.08
C GLN A 74 -0.38 6.36 6.26
N GLY A 75 -0.51 5.77 5.08
CA GLY A 75 -1.68 5.93 4.23
C GLY A 75 -2.87 5.06 4.65
N PHE A 76 -2.63 4.00 5.42
CA PHE A 76 -3.64 3.01 5.78
C PHE A 76 -4.89 3.60 6.45
N PRO A 77 -4.82 4.53 7.42
CA PRO A 77 -6.01 5.14 8.02
C PRO A 77 -6.94 5.86 7.02
N PHE A 78 -6.43 6.23 5.85
CA PHE A 78 -7.15 6.92 4.78
C PHE A 78 -7.56 5.97 3.63
N PHE A 79 -7.26 4.67 3.75
CA PHE A 79 -7.64 3.64 2.79
C PHE A 79 -9.14 3.34 2.90
N LYS A 80 -9.96 4.02 2.08
CA LYS A 80 -11.43 3.98 2.15
C LYS A 80 -12.05 2.57 2.28
N PRO A 81 -11.53 1.51 1.64
CA PRO A 81 -12.09 0.17 1.77
C PRO A 81 -12.15 -0.39 3.20
N ILE A 82 -11.30 0.07 4.14
CA ILE A 82 -11.36 -0.39 5.55
C ILE A 82 -12.67 0.02 6.26
N TYR A 83 -13.39 1.00 5.71
CA TYR A 83 -14.66 1.48 6.24
C TYR A 83 -15.87 0.84 5.55
N GLN A 84 -15.68 0.01 4.52
CA GLN A 84 -16.78 -0.70 3.87
C GLN A 84 -17.21 -1.90 4.73
N PRO A 85 -18.52 -2.03 5.07
CA PRO A 85 -19.00 -3.19 5.81
C PRO A 85 -18.78 -4.47 5.02
N ASN A 86 -18.39 -5.55 5.71
CA ASN A 86 -18.12 -6.87 5.13
C ASN A 86 -17.01 -6.89 4.06
N ARG A 87 -16.07 -5.93 4.08
CA ARG A 87 -14.92 -5.97 3.18
C ARG A 87 -13.91 -7.03 3.63
N ASP A 88 -13.56 -7.94 2.72
CA ASP A 88 -12.50 -8.92 2.96
C ASP A 88 -11.13 -8.27 2.73
N ILE A 89 -10.38 -8.07 3.83
CA ILE A 89 -9.04 -7.49 3.83
C ILE A 89 -8.12 -8.40 4.63
N THR A 90 -7.11 -8.94 3.96
CA THR A 90 -6.00 -9.66 4.59
C THR A 90 -4.77 -8.76 4.60
N ILE A 91 -4.14 -8.61 5.77
CA ILE A 91 -2.87 -7.89 5.92
C ILE A 91 -1.81 -8.88 6.39
N ALA A 92 -0.79 -9.08 5.57
CA ALA A 92 0.39 -9.85 5.91
C ALA A 92 1.54 -8.90 6.23
N VAL A 93 2.17 -9.10 7.39
CA VAL A 93 3.33 -8.33 7.86
C VAL A 93 4.57 -9.21 7.89
N GLY A 94 5.73 -8.62 7.65
CA GLY A 94 7.01 -9.27 7.93
C GLY A 94 7.13 -9.66 9.41
N ASN A 95 7.83 -10.76 9.69
CA ASN A 95 8.09 -11.18 11.06
C ASN A 95 9.09 -10.22 11.72
N VAL A 96 8.56 -9.31 12.55
CA VAL A 96 9.35 -8.30 13.27
C VAL A 96 9.97 -8.82 14.56
N ASP A 97 9.56 -10.01 15.01
CA ASP A 97 10.12 -10.70 16.18
C ASP A 97 11.17 -11.75 15.78
N ASP A 98 11.56 -11.80 14.50
CA ASP A 98 12.66 -12.68 14.09
C ASP A 98 13.96 -12.20 14.75
N LYS A 99 14.52 -13.05 15.62
CA LYS A 99 15.80 -12.79 16.28
C LYS A 99 16.93 -12.51 15.30
N LYS A 100 16.82 -12.95 14.05
CA LYS A 100 17.80 -12.66 12.98
C LYS A 100 17.68 -11.27 12.38
N SER A 101 16.55 -10.58 12.55
CA SER A 101 16.30 -9.22 12.05
C SER A 101 16.32 -8.17 13.16
N GLN A 102 16.60 -8.53 14.41
CA GLN A 102 16.68 -7.59 15.54
C GLN A 102 17.70 -6.46 15.34
N ASP A 103 18.76 -6.71 14.56
CA ASP A 103 19.81 -5.72 14.26
C ASP A 103 19.65 -5.08 12.87
N ALA A 104 18.54 -5.31 12.17
CA ALA A 104 18.35 -4.88 10.78
C ALA A 104 17.85 -3.43 10.61
N ILE A 105 17.83 -2.63 11.70
CA ILE A 105 17.40 -1.23 11.72
C ILE A 105 18.47 -0.37 12.37
#